data_AF-A0A1F3T4R8-F1
#
_entry.id   AF-A0A1F3T4R8-F1
#
_cell.length_a   1.000
_cell.length_b   1.000
_cell.length_c   1.000
_cell.angle_alpha   90.00
_cell.angle_beta   90.00
_cell.angle_gamma   90.00
#
_symmetry.space_group_name_H-M   'P 1'
#
loop_
_entity.id
_entity.type
_entity.pdbx_description
1 polymer ?
#
loop_
_entity_poly.entity_id
_entity_poly.type
_entity_poly.pdbx_seq_one_letter_code
_entity_poly.pdbx_strand_id
1 'polypeptide(L)'
;MKKLFITFIAFTFNIVAYASSYCSNQVSINLNYLKTQKQIEKIETQLANNKTIAQKADKILLGLIQQKSPTITNWIKKRNLNPDKDDELIVQKWRQYFLTDFMFRAYPVNEQDIDILIEKHFNHINDIVFTKKLVSKFEKLFALSKDLSVKKITSYPLTPVIKKNIINEIQSIKLYWMKDFKSSKYAKFPMEYIDWGIAFDPSTSEINMGLHSVNSPNDETVVAVFAHEIAHAFDPCRFQHIFKEENPFTKIISCLRSNESVAAKTRNDTLMENLIKRGTLSKELADELIKHPNCNKSNYPPTGIQKDQINEVFADWFSAEVISTSSLITKNLRADLCLENPLTKGSSYIENIDRLNKIYLANPTISKKVNFKPISQYCLF
;
A
#
# COMPACT_ATOMS: atom_id res chain seq x y z
N MET A 1 -24.57 47.28 24.55
CA MET A 1 -24.82 46.42 23.38
C MET A 1 -23.70 46.62 22.35
N LYS A 2 -22.65 45.80 22.40
CA LYS A 2 -21.57 45.77 21.40
C LYS A 2 -21.50 44.35 20.85
N LYS A 3 -21.74 44.20 19.54
CA LYS A 3 -21.80 42.93 18.84
C LYS A 3 -20.39 42.32 18.75
N LEU A 4 -20.29 41.06 19.18
CA LEU A 4 -19.11 40.21 19.07
C LEU A 4 -18.97 39.77 17.61
N PHE A 5 -17.87 40.14 16.96
CA PHE A 5 -17.49 39.59 15.65
C PHE A 5 -16.99 38.16 15.86
N ILE A 6 -17.74 37.17 15.37
CA ILE A 6 -17.29 35.78 15.23
C ILE A 6 -16.60 35.70 13.87
N THR A 7 -15.28 35.64 13.86
CA THR A 7 -14.50 35.34 12.67
C THR A 7 -14.50 33.82 12.47
N PHE A 8 -15.36 33.34 11.59
CA PHE A 8 -15.25 31.99 11.04
C PHE A 8 -13.94 31.92 10.24
N ILE A 9 -12.95 31.19 10.74
CA ILE A 9 -11.81 30.75 9.91
C ILE A 9 -12.36 29.63 9.03
N ALA A 10 -12.90 30.00 7.87
CA ALA A 10 -13.03 29.10 6.75
C ALA A 10 -11.62 28.79 6.27
N PHE A 11 -11.12 27.58 6.58
CA PHE A 11 -9.95 27.04 5.91
C PHE A 11 -10.33 26.85 4.44
N THR A 12 -10.01 27.86 3.62
CA THR A 12 -10.02 27.75 2.17
C THR A 12 -8.91 26.78 1.78
N PHE A 13 -9.30 25.56 1.41
CA PHE A 13 -8.47 24.67 0.62
C PHE A 13 -8.07 25.43 -0.67
N ASN A 14 -6.84 25.90 -0.73
CA ASN A 14 -6.22 26.23 -2.01
C ASN A 14 -5.86 24.89 -2.68
N ILE A 15 -6.87 24.28 -3.30
CA ILE A 15 -6.68 23.16 -4.22
C ILE A 15 -5.95 23.72 -5.43
N VAL A 16 -4.68 23.38 -5.59
CA VAL A 16 -3.98 23.57 -6.86
C VAL A 16 -4.67 22.65 -7.87
N ALA A 17 -5.50 23.25 -8.70
CA ALA A 17 -6.34 22.57 -9.68
C ALA A 17 -5.51 22.00 -10.84
N TYR A 18 -5.05 20.77 -10.67
CA TYR A 18 -5.01 19.76 -11.75
C TYR A 18 -5.87 18.57 -11.37
N ALA A 19 -6.98 18.80 -10.65
CA ALA A 19 -7.99 17.78 -10.47
C ALA A 19 -8.47 17.37 -11.86
N SER A 20 -8.17 16.15 -12.27
CA SER A 20 -8.80 15.57 -13.46
C SER A 20 -10.31 15.76 -13.29
N SER A 21 -11.03 16.11 -14.36
CA SER A 21 -12.49 16.20 -14.34
C SER A 21 -13.14 14.90 -13.84
N TYR A 22 -12.40 13.80 -13.88
CA TYR A 22 -12.73 12.55 -13.24
C TYR A 22 -12.80 12.67 -11.71
N CYS A 23 -11.75 13.17 -11.05
CA CYS A 23 -11.66 13.19 -9.58
C CYS A 23 -12.57 14.20 -8.88
N SER A 24 -13.04 15.24 -9.57
CA SER A 24 -13.85 16.33 -8.98
C SER A 24 -15.18 15.85 -8.36
N ASN A 25 -15.68 14.68 -8.74
CA ASN A 25 -16.93 14.10 -8.23
C ASN A 25 -16.75 12.71 -7.58
N GLN A 26 -15.51 12.27 -7.34
CA GLN A 26 -15.20 10.86 -7.04
C GLN A 26 -14.76 10.58 -5.60
N VAL A 27 -14.80 11.59 -4.72
CA VAL A 27 -14.48 11.38 -3.30
C VAL A 27 -15.66 10.71 -2.59
N SER A 28 -15.89 9.43 -2.88
CA SER A 28 -16.79 8.59 -2.10
C SER A 28 -15.99 7.97 -0.95
N ILE A 29 -16.07 8.55 0.24
CA ILE A 29 -15.53 7.89 1.42
C ILE A 29 -16.45 6.71 1.76
N ASN A 30 -15.87 5.50 1.87
CA ASN A 30 -16.62 4.32 2.28
C ASN A 30 -17.09 4.50 3.74
N LEU A 31 -18.38 4.80 3.94
CA LEU A 31 -18.94 5.07 5.27
C LEU A 31 -18.82 3.88 6.23
N ASN A 32 -18.83 2.66 5.72
CA ASN A 32 -18.62 1.47 6.54
C ASN A 32 -17.17 1.39 7.00
N TYR A 33 -16.21 1.73 6.13
CA TYR A 33 -14.81 1.83 6.50
C TYR A 33 -14.57 2.87 7.60
N LEU A 34 -15.13 4.09 7.47
CA LEU A 34 -15.00 5.11 8.52
C LEU A 34 -15.54 4.66 9.88
N LYS A 35 -16.65 3.91 9.88
CA LYS A 35 -17.21 3.34 11.12
C LYS A 35 -16.27 2.30 11.71
N THR A 36 -15.73 1.41 10.88
CA THR A 36 -14.76 0.40 11.31
C THR A 36 -13.48 1.04 11.84
N GLN A 37 -12.95 2.07 11.17
CA GLN A 37 -11.76 2.80 11.60
C GLN A 37 -11.96 3.43 12.98
N LYS A 38 -13.10 4.10 13.22
CA LYS A 38 -13.43 4.64 14.55
C LYS A 38 -13.52 3.57 15.63
N GLN A 39 -13.97 2.36 15.28
CA GLN A 39 -13.99 1.24 16.22
C GLN A 39 -12.57 0.75 16.54
N ILE A 40 -11.70 0.62 15.53
CA ILE A 40 -10.29 0.28 15.70
C ILE A 40 -9.59 1.32 16.60
N GLU A 41 -9.72 2.61 16.29
CA GLU A 41 -9.14 3.71 17.07
C GLU A 41 -9.59 3.67 18.54
N LYS A 42 -10.85 3.30 18.79
CA LYS A 42 -11.39 3.13 20.15
C LYS A 42 -10.72 1.95 20.87
N ILE A 43 -10.57 0.80 20.20
CA ILE A 43 -9.96 -0.41 20.76
C ILE A 43 -8.46 -0.16 21.04
N GLU A 44 -7.75 0.49 20.12
CA GLU A 44 -6.35 0.89 20.30
C GLU A 44 -6.19 1.87 21.46
N THR A 45 -7.08 2.87 21.56
CA THR A 45 -7.07 3.82 22.68
C THR A 45 -7.32 3.11 24.02
N GLN A 46 -8.21 2.11 24.05
CA GLN A 46 -8.43 1.30 25.25
C GLN A 46 -7.19 0.48 25.63
N LEU A 47 -6.50 -0.11 24.65
CA LEU A 47 -5.27 -0.86 24.91
C LEU A 47 -4.14 0.05 25.38
N ALA A 48 -3.94 1.21 24.73
CA ALA A 48 -2.92 2.19 25.11
C ALA A 48 -3.11 2.71 26.54
N ASN A 49 -4.36 2.75 27.02
CA ASN A 49 -4.72 3.14 28.38
C ASN A 49 -4.92 1.95 29.33
N ASN A 50 -4.62 0.72 28.90
CA ASN A 50 -4.57 -0.43 29.81
C ASN A 50 -3.52 -0.15 30.89
N LYS A 51 -3.85 -0.45 32.16
CA LYS A 51 -3.01 -0.11 33.32
C LYS A 51 -1.53 -0.48 33.14
N THR A 52 -1.24 -1.70 32.69
CA THR A 52 0.14 -2.19 32.53
C THR A 52 0.90 -1.42 31.45
N ILE A 53 0.28 -1.21 30.29
CA ILE A 53 0.89 -0.49 29.16
C ILE A 53 1.04 1.00 29.49
N ALA A 54 -0.02 1.63 30.03
CA ALA A 54 -0.03 3.02 30.40
C ALA A 54 1.05 3.35 31.44
N GLN A 55 1.18 2.55 32.51
CA GLN A 55 2.21 2.75 33.53
C GLN A 55 3.63 2.70 32.94
N LYS A 56 3.87 1.78 32.00
CA LYS A 56 5.17 1.66 31.32
C LYS A 56 5.43 2.85 30.40
N ALA A 57 4.44 3.25 29.61
CA ALA A 57 4.52 4.41 28.73
C ALA A 57 4.80 5.70 29.53
N ASP A 58 4.04 5.94 30.60
CA ASP A 58 4.16 7.14 31.44
C ASP A 58 5.50 7.20 32.15
N LYS A 59 6.00 6.07 32.67
CA LYS A 59 7.31 6.00 33.30
C LYS A 59 8.42 6.42 32.33
N ILE A 60 8.35 5.96 31.08
CA ILE A 60 9.32 6.34 30.04
C ILE A 60 9.16 7.82 29.67
N LEU A 61 7.93 8.32 29.52
CA LEU A 61 7.67 9.74 29.24
C LEU A 61 8.27 10.65 30.32
N LEU A 62 8.00 10.35 31.59
CA LEU A 62 8.50 11.10 32.73
C LEU A 62 10.03 11.12 32.75
N GLY A 63 10.66 9.97 32.51
CA GLY A 63 12.12 9.89 32.40
C GLY A 63 12.68 10.77 31.27
N LEU A 64 12.06 10.72 30.09
CA LEU A 64 12.47 11.55 28.94
C LEU A 64 12.29 13.05 29.20
N ILE A 65 11.21 13.45 29.87
CA ILE A 65 10.94 14.85 30.25
C ILE A 65 11.96 15.32 31.29
N GLN A 66 12.19 14.54 32.35
CA GLN A 66 13.16 14.86 33.41
C GLN A 66 14.58 15.02 32.85
N GLN A 67 14.94 14.18 31.88
CA GLN A 67 16.24 14.25 31.19
C GLN A 67 16.31 15.37 30.14
N LYS A 68 15.23 16.12 29.91
CA LYS A 68 15.10 17.12 28.83
C LYS A 68 15.51 16.53 27.47
N SER A 69 15.12 15.28 27.21
CA SER A 69 15.55 14.54 26.04
C SER A 69 15.14 15.26 24.75
N PRO A 70 16.07 15.52 23.80
CA PRO A 70 15.73 16.13 22.53
C PRO A 70 14.68 15.33 21.74
N THR A 71 14.62 14.01 21.93
CA THR A 71 13.66 13.13 21.28
C THR A 71 12.22 13.50 21.67
N ILE A 72 11.92 13.63 22.97
CA ILE A 72 10.56 13.97 23.41
C ILE A 72 10.21 15.41 23.06
N THR A 73 11.15 16.33 23.21
CA THR A 73 10.95 17.75 22.86
C THR A 73 10.62 17.91 21.37
N ASN A 74 11.36 17.23 20.49
CA ASN A 74 11.07 17.22 19.05
C ASN A 74 9.75 16.52 18.73
N TRP A 75 9.42 15.43 19.43
CA TRP A 75 8.16 14.70 19.24
C TRP A 75 6.93 15.55 19.58
N ILE A 76 6.97 16.30 20.70
CA ILE A 76 5.95 17.26 21.13
C ILE A 76 5.85 18.41 20.10
N LYS A 77 6.98 19.03 19.75
CA LYS A 77 7.03 20.17 18.82
C LYS A 77 6.48 19.83 17.45
N LYS A 78 6.85 18.66 16.89
CA LYS A 78 6.34 18.19 15.58
C LYS A 78 4.82 17.97 15.57
N ARG A 79 4.21 17.80 16.75
CA ARG A 79 2.76 17.62 16.92
C ARG A 79 2.04 18.90 17.35
N ASN A 80 2.76 20.04 17.37
CA ASN A 80 2.24 21.35 17.78
C ASN A 80 1.57 21.34 19.17
N LEU A 81 2.09 20.52 20.09
CA LEU A 81 1.61 20.44 21.46
C LEU A 81 2.36 21.45 22.34
N ASN A 82 1.66 22.06 23.28
CA ASN A 82 2.22 22.95 24.29
C ASN A 82 2.42 22.18 25.62
N PRO A 83 3.68 21.93 26.04
CA PRO A 83 3.96 21.25 27.31
C PRO A 83 3.28 21.86 28.55
N ASP A 84 3.02 23.17 28.55
CA ASP A 84 2.47 23.89 29.70
C ASP A 84 0.93 23.90 29.72
N LYS A 85 0.27 23.46 28.64
CA LYS A 85 -1.20 23.54 28.49
C LYS A 85 -1.86 22.22 28.08
N ASP A 86 -1.11 21.34 27.43
CA ASP A 86 -1.61 20.12 26.79
C ASP A 86 -1.11 18.86 27.51
N ASP A 87 -0.90 18.90 28.83
CA ASP A 87 -0.33 17.79 29.60
C ASP A 87 -1.10 16.47 29.42
N GLU A 88 -2.43 16.50 29.58
CA GLU A 88 -3.30 15.33 29.37
C GLU A 88 -3.26 14.83 27.93
N LEU A 89 -3.27 15.76 26.96
CA LEU A 89 -3.24 15.43 25.54
C LEU A 89 -1.88 14.85 25.12
N ILE A 90 -0.78 15.34 25.72
CA ILE A 90 0.57 14.81 25.55
C ILE A 90 0.62 13.37 26.05
N VAL A 91 0.11 13.10 27.27
CA VAL A 91 0.06 11.74 27.83
C VAL A 91 -0.78 10.82 26.94
N GLN A 92 -1.96 11.25 26.49
CA GLN A 92 -2.82 10.46 25.62
C GLN A 92 -2.14 10.09 24.30
N LYS A 93 -1.59 11.09 23.58
CA LYS A 93 -0.90 10.88 22.31
C LYS A 93 0.40 10.08 22.50
N TRP A 94 1.08 10.26 23.63
CA TRP A 94 2.29 9.51 23.95
C TRP A 94 1.98 8.03 24.16
N ARG A 95 0.94 7.69 24.92
CA ARG A 95 0.54 6.29 25.13
C ARG A 95 0.20 5.58 23.82
N GLN A 96 -0.52 6.27 22.92
CA GLN A 96 -0.82 5.73 21.58
C GLN A 96 0.47 5.50 20.77
N TYR A 97 1.34 6.51 20.71
CA TYR A 97 2.64 6.40 20.03
C TYR A 97 3.53 5.29 20.65
N PHE A 98 3.50 5.16 21.97
CA PHE A 98 4.24 4.12 22.69
C PHE A 98 3.74 2.73 22.32
N LEU A 99 2.42 2.54 22.26
CA LEU A 99 1.80 1.30 21.84
C LEU A 99 2.22 0.92 20.42
N THR A 100 2.08 1.83 19.44
CA THR A 100 2.38 1.53 18.03
C THR A 100 3.87 1.34 17.78
N ASP A 101 4.70 2.28 18.23
CA ASP A 101 6.10 2.35 17.80
C ASP A 101 7.06 1.57 18.69
N PHE A 102 6.67 1.22 19.92
CA PHE A 102 7.52 0.45 20.83
C PHE A 102 6.95 -0.91 21.23
N MET A 103 5.63 -1.06 21.33
CA MET A 103 5.05 -2.36 21.69
C MET A 103 4.77 -3.19 20.43
N PHE A 104 3.97 -2.69 19.48
CA PHE A 104 3.61 -3.45 18.28
C PHE A 104 4.82 -3.73 17.39
N ARG A 105 5.66 -2.72 17.11
CA ARG A 105 6.87 -2.92 16.29
C ARG A 105 7.89 -3.88 16.91
N ALA A 106 7.89 -4.04 18.22
CA ALA A 106 8.83 -4.89 18.94
C ALA A 106 8.23 -6.22 19.40
N TYR A 107 6.98 -6.54 19.05
CA TYR A 107 6.35 -7.78 19.47
C TYR A 107 7.13 -9.01 18.93
N PRO A 108 7.32 -10.07 19.74
CA PRO A 108 6.96 -10.15 21.16
C PRO A 108 7.87 -9.27 22.02
N VAL A 109 7.27 -8.55 22.97
CA VAL A 109 8.02 -7.65 23.87
C VAL A 109 8.68 -8.40 25.04
N ASN A 110 8.54 -9.74 25.07
CA ASN A 110 9.09 -10.64 26.10
C ASN A 110 8.54 -10.36 27.50
N GLU A 111 7.30 -9.86 27.57
CA GLU A 111 6.56 -9.65 28.81
C GLU A 111 5.19 -10.31 28.62
N GLN A 112 5.03 -11.51 29.18
CA GLN A 112 3.92 -12.41 28.87
C GLN A 112 2.53 -11.75 28.99
N ASP A 113 2.32 -10.93 30.03
CA ASP A 113 1.04 -10.24 30.21
C ASP A 113 0.77 -9.20 29.10
N ILE A 114 1.80 -8.48 28.65
CA ILE A 114 1.68 -7.50 27.55
C ILE A 114 1.51 -8.24 26.22
N ASP A 115 2.28 -9.30 25.98
CA ASP A 115 2.17 -10.10 24.75
C ASP A 115 0.76 -10.69 24.60
N ILE A 116 0.16 -11.19 25.68
CA ILE A 116 -1.23 -11.67 25.68
C ILE A 116 -2.23 -10.54 25.36
N LEU A 117 -2.00 -9.32 25.87
CA LEU A 117 -2.85 -8.17 25.58
C LEU A 117 -2.75 -7.76 24.11
N ILE A 118 -1.56 -7.77 23.52
CA ILE A 118 -1.33 -7.49 22.10
C ILE A 118 -1.99 -8.58 21.24
N GLU A 119 -1.77 -9.85 21.54
CA GLU A 119 -2.39 -10.98 20.82
C GLU A 119 -3.93 -10.87 20.80
N LYS A 120 -4.54 -10.63 21.97
CA LYS A 120 -6.00 -10.44 22.08
C LYS A 120 -6.49 -9.23 21.30
N HIS A 121 -5.72 -8.15 21.28
CA HIS A 121 -6.07 -6.93 20.56
C HIS A 121 -6.12 -7.15 19.04
N PHE A 122 -5.07 -7.73 18.46
CA PHE A 122 -5.04 -8.01 17.02
C PHE A 122 -6.12 -9.00 16.59
N ASN A 123 -6.35 -10.06 17.37
CA ASN A 123 -7.42 -11.03 17.12
C ASN A 123 -8.81 -10.36 17.22
N HIS A 124 -9.03 -9.49 18.21
CA HIS A 124 -10.29 -8.78 18.36
C HIS A 124 -10.58 -7.82 17.19
N ILE A 125 -9.57 -7.07 16.74
CA ILE A 125 -9.70 -6.23 15.55
C ILE A 125 -10.04 -7.08 14.32
N ASN A 126 -9.34 -8.20 14.12
CA ASN A 126 -9.59 -9.12 13.01
C ASN A 126 -11.04 -9.60 12.97
N ASP A 127 -11.59 -10.02 14.11
CA ASP A 127 -12.97 -10.52 14.20
C ASP A 127 -14.02 -9.46 13.90
N ILE A 128 -13.76 -8.20 14.26
CA ILE A 128 -14.65 -7.06 13.96
C ILE A 128 -14.59 -6.68 12.48
N VAL A 129 -13.38 -6.60 11.93
CA VAL A 129 -13.14 -6.08 10.58
C VAL A 129 -13.52 -7.14 9.54
N PHE A 130 -13.02 -8.36 9.68
CA PHE A 130 -13.14 -9.43 8.70
C PHE A 130 -14.27 -10.40 9.01
N THR A 131 -15.49 -9.86 9.00
CA THR A 131 -16.70 -10.69 9.11
C THR A 131 -16.77 -11.74 8.00
N LYS A 132 -17.42 -12.88 8.25
CA LYS A 132 -17.66 -13.93 7.24
C LYS A 132 -18.25 -13.40 5.93
N LYS A 133 -19.12 -12.38 6.01
CA LYS A 133 -19.74 -11.72 4.85
C LYS A 133 -18.69 -10.96 4.02
N LEU A 134 -17.81 -10.20 4.68
CA LEU A 134 -16.77 -9.44 4.00
C LEU A 134 -15.72 -10.36 3.37
N VAL A 135 -15.25 -11.36 4.12
CA VAL A 135 -14.33 -12.38 3.61
C VAL A 135 -14.92 -13.08 2.39
N SER A 136 -16.17 -13.56 2.47
CA SER A 136 -16.84 -14.20 1.33
C SER A 136 -16.98 -13.28 0.11
N LYS A 137 -17.22 -11.97 0.34
CA LYS A 137 -17.27 -10.99 -0.75
C LYS A 137 -15.90 -10.86 -1.42
N PHE A 138 -14.83 -10.69 -0.64
CA PHE A 138 -13.48 -10.52 -1.16
C PHE A 138 -13.00 -11.79 -1.89
N GLU A 139 -13.28 -12.97 -1.37
CA GLU A 139 -12.99 -14.24 -2.05
C GLU A 139 -13.69 -14.34 -3.42
N LYS A 140 -14.95 -13.91 -3.52
CA LYS A 140 -15.68 -13.87 -4.81
C LYS A 140 -15.07 -12.87 -5.79
N LEU A 141 -14.70 -11.68 -5.32
CA LEU A 141 -14.07 -10.65 -6.16
C LEU A 141 -12.66 -11.06 -6.60
N PHE A 142 -11.93 -11.75 -5.73
CA PHE A 142 -10.63 -12.34 -6.06
C PHE A 142 -10.74 -13.45 -7.10
N ALA A 143 -11.70 -14.37 -6.94
CA ALA A 143 -11.97 -15.40 -7.95
C ALA A 143 -12.32 -14.78 -9.31
N LEU A 144 -13.19 -13.76 -9.33
CA LEU A 144 -13.51 -13.00 -10.54
C LEU A 144 -12.24 -12.36 -11.14
N SER A 145 -11.40 -11.73 -10.33
CA SER A 145 -10.16 -11.13 -10.79
C SER A 145 -9.23 -12.16 -11.42
N LYS A 146 -9.06 -13.33 -10.78
CA LYS A 146 -8.25 -14.44 -11.31
C LYS A 146 -8.78 -14.93 -12.66
N ASP A 147 -10.08 -15.15 -12.77
CA ASP A 147 -10.70 -15.61 -14.02
C ASP A 147 -10.50 -14.62 -15.15
N LEU A 148 -10.68 -13.32 -14.88
CA LEU A 148 -10.44 -12.25 -15.85
C LEU A 148 -8.95 -12.16 -16.23
N SER A 149 -8.03 -12.30 -15.27
CA SER A 149 -6.59 -12.35 -15.53
C SER A 149 -6.20 -13.52 -16.44
N VAL A 150 -6.69 -14.74 -16.16
CA VAL A 150 -6.46 -15.92 -17.01
C VAL A 150 -7.01 -15.71 -18.41
N LYS A 151 -8.24 -15.19 -18.54
CA LYS A 151 -8.86 -14.86 -19.82
C LYS A 151 -8.00 -13.85 -20.59
N LYS A 152 -7.46 -12.84 -19.91
CA LYS A 152 -6.64 -11.80 -20.53
C LYS A 152 -5.31 -12.35 -21.04
N ILE A 153 -4.59 -13.14 -20.22
CA ILE A 153 -3.35 -13.82 -20.64
C ILE A 153 -3.61 -14.76 -21.83
N THR A 154 -4.73 -15.48 -21.82
CA THR A 154 -5.12 -16.37 -22.93
C THR A 154 -5.29 -15.62 -24.25
N SER A 155 -5.80 -14.39 -24.20
CA SER A 155 -6.06 -13.55 -25.37
C SER A 155 -4.80 -12.97 -26.02
N TYR A 156 -3.69 -12.88 -25.29
CA TYR A 156 -2.45 -12.33 -25.84
C TYR A 156 -1.79 -13.27 -26.86
N PRO A 157 -1.11 -12.76 -27.90
CA PRO A 157 -0.33 -13.54 -28.87
C PRO A 157 0.98 -14.11 -28.29
N LEU A 158 0.90 -14.76 -27.13
CA LEU A 158 2.00 -15.43 -26.45
C LEU A 158 2.14 -16.88 -26.93
N THR A 159 3.34 -17.46 -26.79
CA THR A 159 3.56 -18.88 -27.05
C THR A 159 2.76 -19.74 -26.07
N PRO A 160 2.34 -20.97 -26.44
CA PRO A 160 1.59 -21.84 -25.54
C PRO A 160 2.30 -22.14 -24.21
N VAL A 161 3.64 -22.24 -24.24
CA VAL A 161 4.47 -22.49 -23.05
C VAL A 161 4.42 -21.32 -22.09
N ILE A 162 4.67 -20.09 -22.57
CA ILE A 162 4.61 -18.88 -21.74
C ILE A 162 3.21 -18.69 -21.16
N LYS A 163 2.14 -18.88 -21.96
CA LYS A 163 0.75 -18.80 -21.46
C LYS A 163 0.53 -19.76 -20.31
N LYS A 164 0.89 -21.04 -20.50
CA LYS A 164 0.73 -22.07 -19.47
C LYS A 164 1.47 -21.70 -18.20
N ASN A 165 2.72 -21.22 -18.30
CA ASN A 165 3.53 -20.85 -17.15
C ASN A 165 2.90 -19.69 -16.36
N ILE A 166 2.51 -18.59 -17.02
CA ILE A 166 1.85 -17.47 -16.35
C ILE A 166 0.52 -17.89 -15.73
N ILE A 167 -0.30 -18.68 -16.45
CA ILE A 167 -1.59 -19.15 -15.95
C ILE A 167 -1.41 -20.02 -14.70
N ASN A 168 -0.41 -20.90 -14.67
CA ASN A 168 -0.10 -21.71 -13.50
C ASN A 168 0.25 -20.84 -12.28
N GLU A 169 1.08 -19.81 -12.48
CA GLU A 169 1.40 -18.85 -11.41
C GLU A 169 0.13 -18.16 -10.90
N ILE A 170 -0.70 -17.59 -11.79
CA ILE A 170 -1.98 -16.94 -11.42
C ILE A 170 -2.90 -17.89 -10.67
N GLN A 171 -3.02 -19.14 -11.13
CA GLN A 171 -3.89 -20.14 -10.52
C GLN A 171 -3.41 -20.56 -9.13
N SER A 172 -2.11 -20.56 -8.87
CA SER A 172 -1.53 -20.90 -7.56
C SER A 172 -1.87 -19.89 -6.46
N ILE A 173 -2.13 -18.63 -6.83
CA ILE A 173 -2.32 -17.52 -5.87
C ILE A 173 -3.56 -17.75 -5.01
N LYS A 174 -3.43 -17.53 -3.71
CA LYS A 174 -4.51 -17.59 -2.72
C LYS A 174 -4.57 -16.31 -1.90
N LEU A 175 -5.74 -15.99 -1.34
CA LEU A 175 -5.82 -14.97 -0.30
C LEU A 175 -5.34 -15.54 1.02
N TYR A 176 -4.55 -14.75 1.75
CA TYR A 176 -4.17 -15.04 3.11
C TYR A 176 -4.98 -14.17 4.07
N TRP A 177 -5.74 -14.84 4.95
CA TRP A 177 -6.47 -14.22 6.04
C TRP A 177 -5.83 -14.58 7.37
N MET A 178 -5.58 -13.59 8.22
CA MET A 178 -5.15 -13.85 9.58
C MET A 178 -6.26 -14.57 10.36
N LYS A 179 -5.96 -15.76 10.88
CA LYS A 179 -6.87 -16.51 11.75
C LYS A 179 -6.56 -16.30 13.23
N ASP A 180 -5.27 -16.29 13.55
CA ASP A 180 -4.74 -16.04 14.87
C ASP A 180 -3.44 -15.25 14.73
N PHE A 181 -3.31 -14.16 15.47
CA PHE A 181 -2.19 -13.23 15.36
C PHE A 181 -0.86 -13.90 15.71
N LYS A 182 -0.78 -14.61 16.84
CA LYS A 182 0.45 -15.22 17.36
C LYS A 182 1.09 -16.19 16.38
N SER A 183 0.27 -17.01 15.74
CA SER A 183 0.71 -18.00 14.74
C SER A 183 0.78 -17.47 13.31
N SER A 184 0.35 -16.24 13.06
CA SER A 184 0.36 -15.62 11.74
C SER A 184 1.74 -15.10 11.33
N LYS A 185 1.92 -14.86 10.02
CA LYS A 185 3.08 -14.10 9.51
C LYS A 185 3.18 -12.68 10.07
N TYR A 186 2.06 -12.08 10.46
CA TYR A 186 2.01 -10.73 11.03
C TYR A 186 2.57 -10.65 12.45
N ALA A 187 2.73 -11.78 13.17
CA ALA A 187 3.44 -11.79 14.45
C ALA A 187 4.86 -11.21 14.33
N LYS A 188 5.54 -11.43 13.20
CA LYS A 188 6.89 -10.91 12.96
C LYS A 188 6.87 -9.43 12.56
N PHE A 189 5.78 -8.98 11.95
CA PHE A 189 5.64 -7.62 11.43
C PHE A 189 4.22 -7.09 11.69
N PRO A 190 3.86 -6.77 12.95
CA PRO A 190 2.47 -6.46 13.30
C PRO A 190 1.95 -5.21 12.61
N MET A 191 2.84 -4.25 12.36
CA MET A 191 2.50 -3.04 11.62
C MET A 191 2.14 -3.32 10.16
N GLU A 192 2.64 -4.40 9.55
CA GLU A 192 2.20 -4.77 8.19
C GLU A 192 0.72 -5.15 8.18
N TYR A 193 0.20 -5.80 9.23
CA TYR A 193 -1.23 -6.09 9.31
C TYR A 193 -2.08 -4.82 9.40
N ILE A 194 -1.62 -3.82 10.17
CA ILE A 194 -2.33 -2.55 10.36
C ILE A 194 -2.24 -1.70 9.10
N ASP A 195 -1.02 -1.46 8.63
CA ASP A 195 -0.73 -0.48 7.59
C ASP A 195 -1.04 -1.00 6.17
N TRP A 196 -1.02 -2.32 5.95
CA TRP A 196 -1.24 -2.88 4.62
C TRP A 196 -2.71 -2.97 4.24
N GLY A 197 -2.95 -2.73 2.96
CA GLY A 197 -4.21 -3.02 2.31
C GLY A 197 -4.25 -4.45 1.79
N ILE A 198 -4.05 -4.58 0.49
CA ILE A 198 -3.97 -5.84 -0.25
C ILE A 198 -2.56 -5.87 -0.84
N ALA A 199 -1.77 -6.90 -0.55
CA ALA A 199 -0.36 -6.94 -0.95
C ALA A 199 0.10 -8.36 -1.26
N PHE A 200 0.75 -8.55 -2.41
CA PHE A 200 1.25 -9.85 -2.82
C PHE A 200 2.59 -10.23 -2.17
N ASP A 201 2.67 -11.46 -1.67
CA ASP A 201 3.86 -12.06 -1.09
C ASP A 201 4.52 -13.04 -2.08
N PRO A 202 5.73 -12.72 -2.58
CA PRO A 202 6.48 -13.61 -3.46
C PRO A 202 6.82 -14.96 -2.87
N SER A 203 7.07 -15.01 -1.57
CA SER A 203 7.64 -16.18 -0.92
C SER A 203 6.63 -17.31 -0.77
N THR A 204 5.35 -16.96 -0.68
CA THR A 204 4.24 -17.90 -0.45
C THR A 204 3.27 -17.96 -1.63
N SER A 205 3.38 -17.07 -2.62
CA SER A 205 2.40 -16.89 -3.69
C SER A 205 1.00 -16.60 -3.11
N GLU A 206 0.94 -15.70 -2.14
CA GLU A 206 -0.31 -15.33 -1.47
C GLU A 206 -0.54 -13.83 -1.57
N ILE A 207 -1.81 -13.41 -1.63
CA ILE A 207 -2.19 -12.01 -1.44
C ILE A 207 -2.62 -11.83 0.01
N ASN A 208 -1.84 -11.04 0.74
CA ASN A 208 -2.05 -10.70 2.13
C ASN A 208 -3.18 -9.70 2.29
N MET A 209 -4.12 -10.03 3.19
CA MET A 209 -5.25 -9.17 3.53
C MET A 209 -4.96 -8.44 4.86
N GLY A 210 -4.48 -7.20 4.77
CA GLY A 210 -4.30 -6.30 5.92
C GLY A 210 -5.53 -5.44 6.18
N LEU A 211 -5.57 -4.73 7.31
CA LEU A 211 -6.74 -3.96 7.77
C LEU A 211 -7.20 -2.92 6.75
N HIS A 212 -6.27 -2.27 6.05
CA HIS A 212 -6.62 -1.22 5.08
C HIS A 212 -7.28 -1.78 3.81
N SER A 213 -7.35 -3.11 3.62
CA SER A 213 -8.05 -3.72 2.49
C SER A 213 -9.55 -3.38 2.49
N VAL A 214 -10.11 -3.11 3.67
CA VAL A 214 -11.53 -2.75 3.82
C VAL A 214 -11.84 -1.30 3.42
N ASN A 215 -10.82 -0.50 3.10
CA ASN A 215 -10.95 0.88 2.62
C ASN A 215 -11.38 0.96 1.14
N SER A 216 -11.39 -0.15 0.41
CA SER A 216 -11.76 -0.10 -1.01
C SER A 216 -13.15 0.50 -1.20
N PRO A 217 -13.31 1.51 -2.10
CA PRO A 217 -14.54 2.28 -2.23
C PRO A 217 -15.68 1.49 -2.89
N ASN A 218 -15.35 0.54 -3.75
CA ASN A 218 -16.30 -0.23 -4.54
C ASN A 218 -15.69 -1.55 -5.04
N ASP A 219 -16.54 -2.42 -5.62
CA ASP A 219 -16.15 -3.77 -6.04
C ASP A 219 -15.21 -3.77 -7.24
N GLU A 220 -15.36 -2.81 -8.16
CA GLU A 220 -14.48 -2.67 -9.32
C GLU A 220 -13.05 -2.26 -8.93
N THR A 221 -12.88 -1.40 -7.91
CA THR A 221 -11.56 -1.11 -7.35
C THR A 221 -10.96 -2.36 -6.72
N VAL A 222 -11.73 -3.14 -5.95
CA VAL A 222 -11.21 -4.38 -5.33
C VAL A 222 -10.71 -5.35 -6.40
N VAL A 223 -11.48 -5.56 -7.47
CA VAL A 223 -11.06 -6.42 -8.59
C VAL A 223 -9.81 -5.87 -9.28
N ALA A 224 -9.74 -4.56 -9.52
CA ALA A 224 -8.55 -3.94 -10.11
C ALA A 224 -7.31 -4.07 -9.19
N VAL A 225 -7.45 -3.89 -7.88
CA VAL A 225 -6.36 -4.08 -6.93
C VAL A 225 -5.92 -5.55 -6.89
N PHE A 226 -6.85 -6.50 -6.87
CA PHE A 226 -6.46 -7.92 -6.99
C PHE A 226 -5.76 -8.23 -8.31
N ALA A 227 -6.19 -7.67 -9.43
CA ALA A 227 -5.52 -7.86 -10.71
C ALA A 227 -4.10 -7.26 -10.71
N HIS A 228 -3.89 -6.14 -10.01
CA HIS A 228 -2.57 -5.55 -9.79
C HIS A 228 -1.68 -6.50 -8.98
N GLU A 229 -2.17 -6.99 -7.84
CA GLU A 229 -1.41 -7.94 -7.01
C GLU A 229 -1.14 -9.28 -7.72
N ILE A 230 -2.07 -9.77 -8.54
CA ILE A 230 -1.88 -10.95 -9.39
C ILE A 230 -0.76 -10.71 -10.42
N ALA A 231 -0.66 -9.50 -10.97
CA ALA A 231 0.38 -9.15 -11.94
C ALA A 231 1.79 -9.31 -11.37
N HIS A 232 1.96 -9.03 -10.07
CA HIS A 232 3.25 -9.22 -9.39
C HIS A 232 3.74 -10.67 -9.38
N ALA A 233 2.91 -11.67 -9.71
CA ALA A 233 3.36 -13.05 -9.90
C ALA A 233 4.22 -13.25 -11.14
N PHE A 234 4.10 -12.38 -12.14
CA PHE A 234 4.82 -12.48 -13.41
C PHE A 234 5.33 -11.11 -13.91
N ASP A 235 5.51 -10.15 -13.00
CA ASP A 235 6.01 -8.81 -13.31
C ASP A 235 7.44 -8.84 -13.90
N PRO A 236 7.94 -7.71 -14.44
CA PRO A 236 9.22 -7.70 -15.14
C PRO A 236 10.43 -8.18 -14.33
N CYS A 237 10.42 -7.98 -13.01
CA CYS A 237 11.44 -8.54 -12.12
C CYS A 237 11.28 -10.07 -12.02
N ARG A 238 10.09 -10.56 -11.69
CA ARG A 238 9.85 -12.00 -11.51
C ARG A 238 9.97 -12.81 -12.76
N PHE A 239 9.58 -12.26 -13.90
CA PHE A 239 9.62 -12.98 -15.16
C PHE A 239 11.04 -13.46 -15.47
N GLN A 240 12.02 -12.58 -15.23
CA GLN A 240 13.45 -12.88 -15.41
C GLN A 240 13.97 -13.91 -14.41
N HIS A 241 13.47 -13.91 -13.18
CA HIS A 241 13.88 -14.85 -12.12
C HIS A 241 13.26 -16.25 -12.27
N ILE A 242 11.96 -16.30 -12.54
CA ILE A 242 11.17 -17.54 -12.51
C ILE A 242 11.27 -18.27 -13.84
N PHE A 243 11.00 -17.59 -14.95
CA PHE A 243 10.87 -18.25 -16.25
C PHE A 243 12.20 -18.40 -16.98
N LYS A 244 13.22 -17.59 -16.63
CA LYS A 244 14.56 -17.61 -17.27
C LYS A 244 14.52 -17.48 -18.80
N GLU A 245 13.45 -16.89 -19.32
CA GLU A 245 13.17 -16.65 -20.73
C GLU A 245 13.15 -15.14 -21.01
N GLU A 246 13.18 -14.76 -22.29
CA GLU A 246 12.95 -13.36 -22.67
C GLU A 246 11.55 -12.92 -22.22
N ASN A 247 11.47 -11.74 -21.63
CA ASN A 247 10.20 -11.20 -21.15
C ASN A 247 9.32 -10.83 -22.36
N PRO A 248 8.15 -11.47 -22.56
CA PRO A 248 7.31 -11.21 -23.73
C PRO A 248 6.64 -9.82 -23.69
N PHE A 249 6.73 -9.12 -22.56
CA PHE A 249 6.18 -7.78 -22.35
C PHE A 249 7.20 -6.67 -22.61
N THR A 250 8.33 -6.92 -23.28
CA THR A 250 9.38 -5.91 -23.55
C THR A 250 8.85 -4.65 -24.25
N LYS A 251 7.94 -4.79 -25.23
CA LYS A 251 7.30 -3.64 -25.90
C LYS A 251 6.44 -2.81 -24.94
N ILE A 252 5.68 -3.48 -24.07
CA ILE A 252 4.89 -2.81 -23.03
C ILE A 252 5.81 -2.08 -22.06
N ILE A 253 6.86 -2.75 -21.57
CA ILE A 253 7.84 -2.16 -20.66
C ILE A 253 8.47 -0.91 -21.27
N SER A 254 8.87 -0.98 -22.55
CA SER A 254 9.43 0.17 -23.28
C SER A 254 8.41 1.32 -23.39
N CYS A 255 7.17 1.02 -23.75
CA CYS A 255 6.10 2.02 -23.81
C CYS A 255 5.84 2.67 -22.43
N LEU A 256 5.75 1.89 -21.35
CA LEU A 256 5.51 2.42 -20.01
C LEU A 256 6.65 3.32 -19.52
N ARG A 257 7.87 3.12 -20.02
CA ARG A 257 9.03 3.99 -19.75
C ARG A 257 9.08 5.26 -20.60
N SER A 258 8.29 5.34 -21.67
CA SER A 258 8.32 6.48 -22.58
C SER A 258 7.59 7.70 -21.98
N ASN A 259 8.01 8.89 -22.41
CA ASN A 259 7.43 10.17 -21.97
C ASN A 259 6.01 10.39 -22.52
N GLU A 260 5.66 9.69 -23.59
CA GLU A 260 4.33 9.70 -24.20
C GLU A 260 3.31 8.91 -23.36
N SER A 261 3.77 7.95 -22.53
CA SER A 261 2.92 7.17 -21.63
C SER A 261 3.01 7.68 -20.19
N VAL A 262 3.60 6.89 -19.28
CA VAL A 262 3.65 7.16 -17.84
C VAL A 262 5.05 7.53 -17.34
N ALA A 263 6.07 7.43 -18.21
CA ALA A 263 7.46 7.79 -17.91
C ALA A 263 8.02 7.08 -16.65
N ALA A 264 7.76 5.77 -16.53
CA ALA A 264 8.25 4.96 -15.42
C ALA A 264 9.79 5.04 -15.31
N LYS A 265 10.30 5.37 -14.12
CA LYS A 265 11.73 5.57 -13.89
C LYS A 265 12.46 4.27 -13.62
N THR A 266 13.71 4.23 -14.05
CA THR A 266 14.64 3.13 -13.80
C THR A 266 15.26 3.23 -12.41
N ARG A 267 15.72 2.10 -11.87
CA ARG A 267 16.57 2.09 -10.68
C ARG A 267 17.79 2.99 -10.85
N ASN A 268 18.12 3.79 -9.84
CA ASN A 268 19.34 4.58 -9.81
C ASN A 268 20.45 3.80 -9.09
N ASP A 269 21.42 3.34 -9.88
CA ASP A 269 22.53 2.52 -9.39
C ASP A 269 23.82 3.30 -9.10
N THR A 270 23.79 4.64 -9.16
CA THR A 270 24.99 5.50 -9.04
C THR A 270 25.75 5.30 -7.71
N LEU A 271 25.07 4.85 -6.64
CA LEU A 271 25.72 4.61 -5.34
C LEU A 271 26.24 3.18 -5.15
N MET A 272 26.00 2.26 -6.09
CA MET A 272 26.27 0.83 -5.91
C MET A 272 27.75 0.56 -5.54
N GLU A 273 28.69 1.04 -6.36
CA GLU A 273 30.12 0.82 -6.13
C GLU A 273 30.60 1.36 -4.77
N ASN A 274 30.11 2.54 -4.38
CA ASN A 274 30.46 3.16 -3.10
C ASN A 274 29.94 2.35 -1.91
N LEU A 275 28.74 1.75 -2.01
CA LEU A 275 28.18 0.89 -0.97
C LEU A 275 28.92 -0.45 -0.86
N ILE A 276 29.40 -0.99 -1.98
CA ILE A 276 30.27 -2.18 -1.99
C ILE A 276 31.60 -1.87 -1.28
N LYS A 277 32.27 -0.76 -1.65
CA LYS A 277 33.54 -0.34 -1.02
C LYS A 277 33.41 -0.11 0.49
N ARG A 278 32.23 0.30 0.96
CA ARG A 278 31.93 0.52 2.39
C ARG A 278 31.43 -0.73 3.12
N GLY A 279 31.31 -1.87 2.43
CA GLY A 279 30.79 -3.11 3.01
C GLY A 279 29.30 -3.07 3.36
N THR A 280 28.55 -2.07 2.89
CA THR A 280 27.10 -1.94 3.13
C THR A 280 26.28 -2.79 2.15
N LEU A 281 26.82 -3.07 0.97
CA LEU A 281 26.24 -3.95 -0.05
C LEU A 281 27.27 -5.03 -0.42
N SER A 282 26.91 -6.31 -0.32
CA SER A 282 27.77 -7.41 -0.76
C SER A 282 27.92 -7.40 -2.29
N LYS A 283 29.08 -7.83 -2.79
CA LYS A 283 29.34 -7.91 -4.23
C LYS A 283 28.37 -8.86 -4.94
N GLU A 284 28.04 -9.99 -4.31
CA GLU A 284 27.13 -11.00 -4.86
C GLU A 284 25.73 -10.42 -5.09
N LEU A 285 25.20 -9.66 -4.12
CA LEU A 285 23.92 -8.97 -4.25
C LEU A 285 23.95 -7.88 -5.33
N ALA A 286 25.06 -7.14 -5.44
CA ALA A 286 25.23 -6.14 -6.49
C ALA A 286 25.21 -6.78 -7.89
N ASP A 287 25.93 -7.89 -8.07
CA ASP A 287 25.95 -8.64 -9.32
C ASP A 287 24.56 -9.19 -9.68
N GLU A 288 23.78 -9.67 -8.69
CA GLU A 288 22.37 -10.06 -8.89
C GLU A 288 21.54 -8.86 -9.37
N LEU A 289 21.68 -7.70 -8.71
CA LEU A 289 20.93 -6.50 -9.04
C LEU A 289 21.26 -5.98 -10.45
N ILE A 290 22.52 -6.01 -10.86
CA ILE A 290 22.96 -5.60 -12.22
C ILE A 290 22.37 -6.54 -13.27
N LYS A 291 22.39 -7.85 -13.01
CA LYS A 291 21.80 -8.86 -13.90
C LYS A 291 20.28 -8.70 -14.04
N HIS A 292 19.63 -8.18 -13.00
CA HIS A 292 18.18 -8.04 -12.90
C HIS A 292 17.77 -6.58 -12.61
N PRO A 293 17.89 -5.68 -13.61
CA PRO A 293 17.79 -4.23 -13.40
C PRO A 293 16.39 -3.77 -12.96
N ASN A 294 15.35 -4.55 -13.27
CA ASN A 294 13.96 -4.24 -12.89
C ASN A 294 13.64 -4.63 -11.43
N CYS A 295 14.53 -5.36 -10.76
CA CYS A 295 14.30 -5.83 -9.40
C CYS A 295 14.76 -4.80 -8.37
N ASN A 296 13.92 -4.53 -7.39
CA ASN A 296 14.30 -3.81 -6.18
C ASN A 296 14.57 -4.82 -5.05
N LYS A 297 15.34 -4.43 -4.03
CA LYS A 297 15.52 -5.18 -2.78
C LYS A 297 15.15 -4.29 -1.60
N SER A 298 14.86 -4.90 -0.45
CA SER A 298 14.46 -4.15 0.75
C SER A 298 15.49 -3.11 1.19
N ASN A 299 16.77 -3.40 0.98
CA ASN A 299 17.90 -2.54 1.34
C ASN A 299 18.50 -1.78 0.14
N TYR A 300 17.98 -1.94 -1.08
CA TYR A 300 18.55 -1.30 -2.27
C TYR A 300 17.51 -0.99 -3.38
N PRO A 301 17.52 0.23 -3.94
CA PRO A 301 18.33 1.39 -3.55
C PRO A 301 18.03 1.91 -2.14
N PRO A 302 18.98 2.59 -1.48
CA PRO A 302 18.77 3.19 -0.17
C PRO A 302 17.63 4.22 -0.18
N THR A 303 17.05 4.49 0.99
CA THR A 303 16.01 5.50 1.17
C THR A 303 16.41 6.84 0.55
N GLY A 304 15.52 7.44 -0.24
CA GLY A 304 15.77 8.70 -0.94
C GLY A 304 16.37 8.56 -2.35
N ILE A 305 16.79 7.35 -2.74
CA ILE A 305 17.32 7.02 -4.07
C ILE A 305 16.25 6.31 -4.90
N GLN A 306 16.19 6.61 -6.19
CA GLN A 306 15.16 6.12 -7.10
C GLN A 306 15.18 4.58 -7.22
N LYS A 307 14.14 3.93 -6.71
CA LYS A 307 13.79 2.52 -6.99
C LYS A 307 13.30 2.36 -8.42
N ASP A 308 13.41 1.18 -9.01
CA ASP A 308 12.75 0.92 -10.29
C ASP A 308 11.22 0.97 -10.10
N GLN A 309 10.52 1.63 -11.01
CA GLN A 309 9.06 1.79 -10.95
C GLN A 309 8.32 0.79 -11.84
N ILE A 310 9.04 0.02 -12.67
CA ILE A 310 8.39 -0.74 -13.74
C ILE A 310 7.47 -1.85 -13.22
N ASN A 311 7.76 -2.45 -12.07
CA ASN A 311 6.93 -3.54 -11.54
C ASN A 311 5.54 -3.03 -11.12
N GLU A 312 5.49 -1.90 -10.40
CA GLU A 312 4.23 -1.26 -9.98
C GLU A 312 3.42 -0.76 -11.18
N VAL A 313 4.09 -0.10 -12.13
CA VAL A 313 3.46 0.46 -13.32
C VAL A 313 2.97 -0.64 -14.26
N PHE A 314 3.74 -1.73 -14.41
CA PHE A 314 3.31 -2.91 -15.15
C PHE A 314 2.10 -3.58 -14.49
N ALA A 315 2.10 -3.70 -13.16
CA ALA A 315 0.98 -4.27 -12.42
C ALA A 315 -0.30 -3.44 -12.58
N ASP A 316 -0.20 -2.11 -12.56
CA ASP A 316 -1.32 -1.24 -12.90
C ASP A 316 -1.78 -1.36 -14.35
N TRP A 317 -0.85 -1.47 -15.30
CA TRP A 317 -1.18 -1.68 -16.71
C TRP A 317 -1.93 -3.01 -16.90
N PHE A 318 -1.44 -4.10 -16.32
CA PHE A 318 -2.10 -5.39 -16.41
C PHE A 318 -3.47 -5.35 -15.72
N SER A 319 -3.57 -4.67 -14.58
CA SER A 319 -4.86 -4.45 -13.91
C SER A 319 -5.85 -3.70 -14.79
N ALA A 320 -5.42 -2.62 -15.47
CA ALA A 320 -6.25 -1.89 -16.42
C ALA A 320 -6.70 -2.79 -17.59
N GLU A 321 -5.79 -3.62 -18.11
CA GLU A 321 -6.09 -4.62 -19.13
C GLU A 321 -7.15 -5.63 -18.68
N VAL A 322 -7.04 -6.14 -17.45
CA VAL A 322 -7.98 -7.11 -16.87
C VAL A 322 -9.34 -6.47 -16.63
N ILE A 323 -9.39 -5.35 -15.91
CA ILE A 323 -10.66 -4.71 -15.55
C ILE A 323 -11.39 -4.18 -16.77
N SER A 324 -10.70 -3.80 -17.86
CA SER A 324 -11.30 -3.37 -19.12
C SER A 324 -12.32 -4.37 -19.68
N THR A 325 -12.10 -5.66 -19.42
CA THR A 325 -12.95 -6.77 -19.86
C THR A 325 -14.11 -7.08 -18.91
N SER A 326 -14.15 -6.44 -17.74
CA SER A 326 -15.19 -6.61 -16.73
C SER A 326 -16.46 -5.83 -17.07
N SER A 327 -17.61 -6.38 -16.64
CA SER A 327 -18.90 -5.69 -16.62
C SER A 327 -19.03 -4.72 -15.45
N LEU A 328 -18.13 -4.77 -14.47
CA LEU A 328 -18.19 -3.95 -13.25
C LEU A 328 -17.75 -2.49 -13.46
N ILE A 329 -17.18 -2.13 -14.62
CA ILE A 329 -16.67 -0.77 -14.84
C ILE A 329 -17.79 0.27 -14.73
N THR A 330 -17.63 1.19 -13.79
CA THR A 330 -18.45 2.38 -13.58
C THR A 330 -17.58 3.63 -13.68
N LYS A 331 -18.19 4.81 -13.52
CA LYS A 331 -17.47 6.09 -13.45
C LYS A 331 -16.60 6.23 -12.20
N ASN A 332 -16.64 5.28 -11.28
CA ASN A 332 -15.94 5.31 -10.00
C ASN A 332 -14.77 4.32 -9.94
N LEU A 333 -14.37 3.75 -11.09
CA LEU A 333 -13.24 2.85 -11.18
C LEU A 333 -11.98 3.53 -10.64
N ARG A 334 -11.27 2.86 -9.73
CA ARG A 334 -10.04 3.37 -9.14
C ARG A 334 -10.18 4.77 -8.52
N ALA A 335 -11.37 5.14 -8.00
CA ALA A 335 -11.59 6.40 -7.31
C ALA A 335 -10.68 6.59 -6.08
N ASP A 336 -10.16 5.50 -5.51
CA ASP A 336 -9.09 5.50 -4.51
C ASP A 336 -7.84 6.26 -4.95
N LEU A 337 -7.51 6.27 -6.25
CA LEU A 337 -6.37 6.98 -6.82
C LEU A 337 -6.60 8.50 -6.97
N CYS A 338 -7.80 9.00 -6.68
CA CYS A 338 -8.04 10.43 -6.60
C CYS A 338 -7.53 11.05 -5.30
N LEU A 339 -7.22 10.23 -4.30
CA LEU A 339 -6.65 10.70 -3.03
C LEU A 339 -5.13 10.87 -3.18
N GLU A 340 -4.63 12.03 -2.74
CA GLU A 340 -3.20 12.26 -2.63
C GLU A 340 -2.59 11.25 -1.65
N ASN A 341 -1.49 10.62 -2.07
CA ASN A 341 -0.71 9.72 -1.24
C ASN A 341 0.77 10.16 -1.33
N PRO A 342 1.26 10.95 -0.36
CA PRO A 342 2.61 11.52 -0.42
C PRO A 342 3.66 10.41 -0.54
N LEU A 343 4.35 10.35 -1.67
CA LEU A 343 5.39 9.37 -1.89
C LEU A 343 6.71 9.83 -1.29
N THR A 344 7.43 8.92 -0.65
CA THR A 344 8.82 9.17 -0.25
C THR A 344 9.69 9.36 -1.48
N LYS A 345 10.67 10.27 -1.41
CA LYS A 345 11.64 10.47 -2.48
C LYS A 345 12.26 9.13 -2.91
N GLY A 346 12.22 8.85 -4.21
CA GLY A 346 12.75 7.62 -4.80
C GLY A 346 11.84 6.40 -4.68
N SER A 347 10.54 6.58 -4.41
CA SER A 347 9.54 5.49 -4.37
C SER A 347 9.52 4.63 -5.64
N SER A 348 9.18 3.34 -5.47
CA SER A 348 8.83 2.43 -6.57
C SER A 348 7.46 2.76 -7.17
N TYR A 349 6.61 3.44 -6.41
CA TYR A 349 5.34 3.95 -6.92
C TYR A 349 5.53 5.26 -7.67
N ILE A 350 4.63 5.50 -8.62
CA ILE A 350 4.34 6.82 -9.17
C ILE A 350 3.09 7.41 -8.50
N GLU A 351 2.89 8.72 -8.63
CA GLU A 351 1.77 9.43 -8.00
C GLU A 351 0.42 8.82 -8.40
N ASN A 352 -0.51 8.75 -7.43
CA ASN A 352 -1.82 8.14 -7.64
C ASN A 352 -2.58 8.74 -8.84
N ILE A 353 -2.53 10.07 -9.00
CA ILE A 353 -3.19 10.76 -10.11
C ILE A 353 -2.60 10.38 -11.48
N ASP A 354 -1.29 10.10 -11.52
CA ASP A 354 -0.61 9.65 -12.72
C ASP A 354 -0.96 8.19 -13.03
N ARG A 355 -1.03 7.32 -12.01
CA ARG A 355 -1.52 5.93 -12.18
C ARG A 355 -2.91 5.94 -12.79
N LEU A 356 -3.81 6.76 -12.23
CA LEU A 356 -5.19 6.88 -12.70
C LEU A 356 -5.25 7.41 -14.14
N ASN A 357 -4.69 8.59 -14.40
CA ASN A 357 -4.85 9.27 -15.68
C ASN A 357 -4.05 8.64 -16.81
N LYS A 358 -2.82 8.18 -16.52
CA LYS A 358 -1.87 7.75 -17.55
C LYS A 358 -1.91 6.25 -17.83
N ILE A 359 -2.55 5.45 -16.97
CA ILE A 359 -2.68 4.00 -17.12
C ILE A 359 -4.16 3.59 -17.26
N TYR A 360 -4.95 3.73 -16.19
CA TYR A 360 -6.35 3.26 -16.18
C TYR A 360 -7.23 4.04 -17.16
N LEU A 361 -7.21 5.36 -17.08
CA LEU A 361 -8.00 6.24 -17.96
C LEU A 361 -7.38 6.42 -19.35
N ALA A 362 -6.15 5.96 -19.56
CA ALA A 362 -5.56 5.86 -20.89
C ALA A 362 -6.08 4.63 -21.66
N ASN A 363 -6.47 3.55 -20.97
CA ASN A 363 -7.03 2.36 -21.60
C ASN A 363 -8.29 2.72 -22.44
N PRO A 364 -8.33 2.41 -23.75
CA PRO A 364 -9.42 2.83 -24.64
C PRO A 364 -10.82 2.34 -24.23
N THR A 365 -10.91 1.15 -23.64
CA THR A 365 -12.19 0.58 -23.23
C THR A 365 -12.68 1.24 -21.94
N ILE A 366 -11.79 1.44 -20.98
CA ILE A 366 -12.11 2.12 -19.72
C ILE A 366 -12.51 3.57 -20.01
N SER A 367 -11.66 4.32 -20.73
CA SER A 367 -11.87 5.74 -21.04
C SER A 367 -13.22 5.98 -21.73
N LYS A 368 -13.59 5.12 -22.69
CA LYS A 368 -14.91 5.15 -23.33
C LYS A 368 -16.05 4.90 -22.34
N LYS A 369 -15.94 3.89 -21.47
CA LYS A 369 -16.99 3.56 -20.48
C LYS A 369 -17.19 4.66 -19.44
N VAL A 370 -16.11 5.33 -19.02
CA VAL A 370 -16.16 6.40 -18.02
C VAL A 370 -16.32 7.80 -18.62
N ASN A 371 -16.38 7.91 -19.96
CA ASN A 371 -16.44 9.17 -20.70
C ASN A 371 -15.29 10.12 -20.38
N PHE A 372 -14.07 9.60 -20.38
CA PHE A 372 -12.83 10.35 -20.19
C PHE A 372 -12.03 10.40 -21.50
N LYS A 373 -11.43 11.55 -21.80
CA LYS A 373 -10.52 11.70 -22.95
C LYS A 373 -9.09 11.40 -22.48
N PRO A 374 -8.43 10.32 -22.97
CA PRO A 374 -7.06 10.01 -22.60
C PRO A 374 -6.12 11.19 -22.80
N ILE A 375 -5.19 11.36 -21.86
CA ILE A 375 -4.17 12.42 -21.89
C ILE A 375 -2.75 11.88 -22.13
N SER A 376 -2.59 10.57 -22.19
CA SER A 376 -1.34 9.87 -22.47
C SER A 376 -1.56 8.74 -23.46
N GLN A 377 -0.47 8.28 -24.06
CA GLN A 377 -0.44 7.07 -24.86
C GLN A 377 -0.69 5.84 -23.98
N TYR A 378 -1.64 5.02 -24.40
CA TYR A 378 -1.84 3.70 -23.83
C TYR A 378 -0.90 2.66 -24.46
N CYS A 379 -0.36 1.77 -23.64
CA CYS A 379 0.52 0.70 -24.08
C CYS A 379 -0.30 -0.53 -24.51
N LEU A 380 -0.46 -0.70 -25.82
CA LEU A 380 -1.14 -1.85 -26.40
C LEU A 380 -0.18 -3.04 -26.52
N PHE A 381 -0.65 -4.24 -26.15
CA PHE A 381 0.13 -5.49 -26.21
C PHE A 381 0.25 -6.02 -27.64
#